data_AF-A0A820MFE4-F1
#
_entry.id   AF-A0A820MFE4-F1
#
_cell.length_a   1.000
_cell.length_b   1.000
_cell.length_c   1.000
_cell.angle_alpha   90.00
_cell.angle_beta   90.00
_cell.angle_gamma   90.00
#
_symmetry.space_group_name_H-M   'P 1'
#
loop_
_entity.id
_entity.type
_entity.pdbx_description
1 polymer ?
#
loop_
_entity_poly.entity_id
_entity_poly.type
_entity_poly.pdbx_seq_one_letter_code
_entity_poly.pdbx_strand_id
1 'polypeptide(L)'
;MASPSSSKTPCTSHGCKSVRILKCEGCSQIFCRPHVLEHRDLLSHQLDGIVLEHDTLQQMIVEQKNKENNHHSLLEQIDKWEQNSIKKIQQTANEARQQIEILIGSQKKMHDLTEQLRKARVDDDFIETDLRMWTDMLEKLKHDFTNVSSSTIISEDPTKLLVSKIFVSSIVPQHLEKDERFGESFGTVCIAENGHLAYHGLDADDAFVCGVQKYSSGKYKIRFIMNKKNSRYFMAFNIVSKSASVLKKEFQVKESIYGWYTNDIARCGGDKLPFNNDLHDMQGETTFEIEFLLDCDNQKIGYFNERTKYRREMNVDVTKCPLPWQLLFYLYDVEDSVRLLSSEQLL
;
A
#
# COMPACT_ATOMS: atom_id res chain seq x y z
N MET A 1 -22.48 67.73 -34.33
CA MET A 1 -23.37 66.54 -34.26
C MET A 1 -22.65 65.38 -34.93
N ALA A 2 -22.23 64.37 -34.17
CA ALA A 2 -21.67 63.14 -34.73
C ALA A 2 -22.43 61.98 -34.09
N SER A 3 -23.28 61.31 -34.89
CA SER A 3 -24.00 60.11 -34.48
C SER A 3 -23.04 58.91 -34.47
N PRO A 4 -23.03 58.06 -33.44
CA PRO A 4 -22.19 56.87 -33.43
C PRO A 4 -22.82 55.79 -34.31
N SER A 5 -22.02 55.27 -35.24
CA SER A 5 -22.35 54.13 -36.10
C SER A 5 -22.53 52.87 -35.24
N SER A 6 -23.74 52.31 -35.22
CA SER A 6 -24.01 51.03 -34.57
C SER A 6 -23.36 49.88 -35.36
N SER A 7 -22.20 49.40 -34.93
CA SER A 7 -21.62 48.15 -35.43
C SER A 7 -22.51 46.98 -35.00
N LYS A 8 -23.27 46.41 -35.93
CA LYS A 8 -24.17 45.28 -35.70
C LYS A 8 -23.39 43.97 -35.77
N THR A 9 -23.27 43.26 -34.65
CA THR A 9 -22.53 41.98 -34.56
C THR A 9 -23.30 40.87 -35.29
N PRO A 10 -22.68 40.13 -36.22
CA PRO A 10 -23.37 39.08 -36.98
C PRO A 10 -23.63 37.83 -36.14
N CYS A 11 -24.63 37.04 -36.54
CA CYS A 11 -24.90 35.73 -35.95
C CYS A 11 -23.75 34.75 -36.24
N THR A 12 -23.42 33.90 -35.26
CA THR A 12 -22.35 32.90 -35.33
C THR A 12 -22.68 31.73 -36.28
N SER A 13 -23.94 31.54 -36.67
CA SER A 13 -24.32 30.52 -37.68
C SER A 13 -23.94 30.97 -39.09
N HIS A 14 -23.32 30.07 -39.86
CA HIS A 14 -22.78 30.37 -41.19
C HIS A 14 -23.84 30.95 -42.15
N GLY A 15 -23.58 32.13 -42.69
CA GLY A 15 -24.39 32.75 -43.75
C GLY A 15 -25.55 33.64 -43.29
N CYS A 16 -25.77 33.80 -41.97
CA CYS A 16 -26.90 34.58 -41.47
C CYS A 16 -26.57 36.08 -41.26
N LYS A 17 -27.15 36.96 -42.08
CA LYS A 17 -27.00 38.43 -41.98
C LYS A 17 -28.03 39.13 -41.08
N SER A 18 -28.82 38.38 -40.31
CA SER A 18 -29.91 38.95 -39.50
C SER A 18 -29.40 39.60 -38.21
N VAL A 19 -30.00 40.74 -37.86
CA VAL A 19 -29.48 41.70 -36.85
C VAL A 19 -30.16 41.57 -35.48
N ARG A 20 -31.19 40.71 -35.34
CA ARG A 20 -31.80 40.45 -34.02
C ARG A 20 -30.97 39.41 -33.30
N ILE A 21 -30.29 39.84 -32.24
CA ILE A 21 -29.19 39.12 -31.60
C ILE A 21 -29.57 38.72 -30.17
N LEU A 22 -29.35 37.45 -29.82
CA LEU A 22 -29.37 36.92 -28.46
C LEU A 22 -28.03 36.24 -28.19
N LYS A 23 -27.40 36.55 -27.06
CA LYS A 23 -26.13 35.93 -26.64
C LYS A 23 -26.45 34.78 -25.69
N CYS A 24 -25.90 33.60 -25.96
CA CYS A 24 -25.95 32.48 -25.01
C CYS A 24 -24.88 32.70 -23.93
N GLU A 25 -25.25 32.68 -22.65
CA GLU A 25 -24.29 32.85 -21.55
C GLU A 25 -23.33 31.66 -21.43
N GLY A 26 -23.81 30.44 -21.68
CA GLY A 26 -23.03 29.22 -21.53
C GLY A 26 -21.88 29.09 -22.52
N CYS A 27 -22.13 29.29 -23.82
CA CYS A 27 -21.09 29.18 -24.86
C CYS A 27 -20.56 30.54 -25.36
N SER A 28 -21.10 31.65 -24.86
CA SER A 28 -20.78 33.03 -25.30
C SER A 28 -21.01 33.32 -26.79
N GLN A 29 -21.65 32.42 -27.54
CA GLN A 29 -21.97 32.60 -28.96
C GLN A 29 -23.21 33.46 -29.15
N ILE A 30 -23.30 34.07 -30.33
CA ILE A 30 -24.28 35.11 -30.66
C ILE A 30 -25.20 34.58 -31.75
N PHE A 31 -26.48 34.41 -31.45
CA PHE A 31 -27.43 33.79 -32.36
C PHE A 31 -28.55 34.76 -32.77
N CYS A 32 -29.08 34.56 -33.97
CA CYS A 32 -30.37 35.15 -34.31
C CYS A 32 -31.53 34.29 -33.77
N ARG A 33 -32.74 34.84 -33.77
CA ARG A 33 -33.93 34.16 -33.23
C ARG A 33 -34.14 32.70 -33.69
N PRO A 34 -34.00 32.32 -34.98
CA PRO A 34 -34.12 30.91 -35.35
C PRO A 34 -32.94 30.07 -34.84
N HIS A 35 -31.70 30.54 -35.00
CA HIS A 35 -30.53 29.78 -34.58
C HIS A 35 -30.37 29.63 -33.05
N VAL A 36 -30.97 30.51 -32.24
CA VAL A 36 -30.99 30.32 -30.78
C VAL A 36 -31.96 29.21 -30.38
N LEU A 37 -33.04 29.00 -31.14
CA LEU A 37 -33.97 27.89 -30.92
C LEU A 37 -33.30 26.58 -31.35
N GLU A 38 -32.65 26.54 -32.51
CA GLU A 38 -31.87 25.37 -32.95
C GLU A 38 -30.74 25.02 -31.96
N HIS A 39 -30.03 26.02 -31.44
CA HIS A 39 -29.04 25.82 -30.39
C HIS A 39 -29.66 25.24 -29.11
N ARG A 40 -30.85 25.70 -28.73
CA ARG A 40 -31.57 25.19 -27.55
C ARG A 40 -32.06 23.76 -27.75
N ASP A 41 -32.53 23.43 -28.94
CA ASP A 41 -32.95 22.08 -29.31
C ASP A 41 -31.75 21.11 -29.28
N LEU A 42 -30.59 21.54 -29.80
CA LEU A 42 -29.36 20.75 -29.71
C LEU A 42 -28.95 20.47 -28.25
N LEU A 43 -29.04 21.48 -27.37
CA LEU A 43 -28.77 21.29 -25.94
C LEU A 43 -29.77 20.35 -25.27
N SER A 44 -31.05 20.37 -25.69
CA SER A 44 -32.06 19.43 -25.21
C SER A 44 -31.70 18.00 -25.59
N HIS A 45 -31.31 17.77 -26.85
CA HIS A 45 -30.87 16.45 -27.31
C HIS A 45 -29.62 15.95 -26.59
N GLN A 46 -28.67 16.84 -26.26
CA GLN A 46 -27.51 16.47 -25.45
C GLN A 46 -27.92 16.06 -24.03
N LEU A 47 -28.87 16.76 -23.41
CA LEU A 47 -29.39 16.41 -22.10
C LEU A 47 -30.11 15.06 -22.12
N ASP A 48 -30.93 14.80 -23.14
CA ASP A 48 -31.62 13.52 -23.31
C ASP A 48 -30.62 12.36 -23.38
N GLY A 49 -29.47 12.55 -24.06
CA GLY A 49 -28.38 11.58 -24.09
C GLY A 49 -27.76 11.32 -22.70
N ILE A 50 -27.51 12.38 -21.93
CA ILE A 50 -26.98 12.27 -20.56
C ILE A 50 -27.97 11.53 -19.64
N VAL A 51 -29.26 11.83 -19.76
CA VAL A 51 -30.32 11.16 -18.96
C VAL A 51 -30.37 9.67 -19.30
N LEU A 52 -30.28 9.32 -20.58
CA LEU A 52 -30.26 7.91 -21.01
C LEU A 52 -29.04 7.15 -20.46
N GLU A 53 -27.86 7.78 -20.49
CA GLU A 53 -26.64 7.20 -19.89
C GLU A 53 -26.77 7.01 -18.37
N HIS A 54 -27.33 8.00 -17.67
CA HIS A 54 -27.62 7.92 -16.25
C HIS A 54 -28.54 6.74 -15.91
N ASP A 55 -29.66 6.62 -16.63
CA ASP A 55 -30.65 5.57 -16.37
C ASP A 55 -30.09 4.18 -16.68
N THR A 56 -29.25 4.07 -17.72
CA THR A 56 -28.52 2.83 -18.04
C THR A 56 -27.56 2.44 -16.91
N LEU A 57 -26.77 3.39 -16.41
CA LEU A 57 -25.86 3.15 -15.29
C LEU A 57 -26.62 2.75 -14.02
N GLN A 58 -27.73 3.42 -13.73
CA GLN A 58 -28.58 3.09 -12.58
C GLN A 58 -29.13 1.67 -12.68
N GLN A 59 -29.58 1.25 -13.87
CA GLN A 59 -30.06 -0.11 -14.09
C GLN A 59 -28.93 -1.15 -13.93
N MET A 60 -27.73 -0.88 -14.46
CA MET A 60 -26.57 -1.76 -14.28
C MET A 60 -26.21 -1.97 -12.81
N ILE A 61 -26.24 -0.90 -12.00
CA ILE A 61 -25.96 -0.99 -10.55
C ILE A 61 -26.99 -1.88 -9.84
N VAL A 62 -28.28 -1.72 -10.16
CA VAL A 62 -29.35 -2.52 -9.56
C VAL A 62 -29.25 -3.99 -9.98
N GLU A 63 -28.97 -4.26 -11.26
CA GLU A 63 -28.78 -5.62 -11.75
C GLU A 63 -27.56 -6.30 -11.13
N GLN A 64 -26.46 -5.58 -10.92
CA GLN A 64 -25.27 -6.11 -10.27
C GLN A 64 -25.54 -6.46 -8.80
N LYS A 65 -26.23 -5.58 -8.07
CA LYS A 65 -26.66 -5.85 -6.68
C LYS A 65 -27.53 -7.11 -6.56
N ASN A 66 -28.36 -7.38 -7.57
CA ASN A 66 -29.26 -8.53 -7.58
C ASN A 66 -28.60 -9.82 -8.09
N LYS A 67 -27.48 -9.74 -8.84
CA LYS A 67 -26.73 -10.91 -9.34
C LYS A 67 -25.70 -11.46 -8.35
N GLU A 68 -25.29 -10.70 -7.34
CA GLU A 68 -24.15 -11.07 -6.49
C GLU A 68 -24.54 -11.90 -5.25
N ASN A 69 -24.51 -13.23 -5.42
CA ASN A 69 -24.28 -14.20 -4.33
C ASN A 69 -22.88 -14.03 -3.67
N ASN A 70 -22.02 -13.18 -4.23
CA ASN A 70 -20.64 -12.94 -3.76
C ASN A 70 -20.57 -12.09 -2.49
N HIS A 71 -21.53 -11.18 -2.26
CA HIS A 71 -21.58 -10.40 -1.01
C HIS A 71 -21.73 -11.31 0.22
N HIS A 72 -22.51 -12.40 0.09
CA HIS A 72 -22.67 -13.38 1.15
C HIS A 72 -21.35 -14.10 1.45
N SER A 73 -20.60 -14.49 0.42
CA SER A 73 -19.31 -15.18 0.59
C SER A 73 -18.23 -14.31 1.24
N LEU A 74 -18.21 -13.00 0.98
CA LEU A 74 -17.26 -12.09 1.62
C LEU A 74 -17.59 -11.86 3.11
N LEU A 75 -18.88 -11.74 3.44
CA LEU A 75 -19.34 -11.64 4.83
C LEU A 75 -19.02 -12.94 5.59
N GLU A 76 -19.26 -14.10 5.00
CA GLU A 76 -18.87 -15.39 5.60
C GLU A 76 -17.36 -15.50 5.87
N GLN A 77 -16.51 -14.92 5.01
CA GLN A 77 -15.06 -14.90 5.22
C GLN A 77 -14.67 -14.00 6.40
N ILE A 78 -15.37 -12.87 6.58
CA ILE A 78 -15.20 -11.99 7.75
C ILE A 78 -15.62 -12.73 9.01
N ASP A 79 -16.79 -13.37 9.00
CA ASP A 79 -17.30 -14.15 10.14
C ASP A 79 -16.35 -15.29 10.50
N LYS A 80 -15.80 -15.98 9.50
CA LYS A 80 -14.82 -17.05 9.71
C LYS A 80 -13.52 -16.52 10.31
N TRP A 81 -13.02 -15.37 9.83
CA TRP A 81 -11.84 -14.73 10.41
C TRP A 81 -12.09 -14.32 11.86
N GLU A 82 -13.25 -13.75 12.17
CA GLU A 82 -13.65 -13.34 13.51
C GLU A 82 -13.66 -14.54 14.47
N GLN A 83 -14.37 -15.61 14.09
CA GLN A 83 -14.47 -16.83 14.91
C GLN A 83 -13.09 -17.46 15.17
N ASN A 84 -12.23 -17.52 14.16
CA ASN A 84 -10.87 -18.06 14.31
C ASN A 84 -10.01 -17.18 15.23
N SER A 85 -10.15 -15.87 15.15
CA SER A 85 -9.41 -14.92 15.98
C SER A 85 -9.83 -15.03 17.45
N ILE A 86 -11.14 -15.12 17.72
CA ILE A 86 -11.67 -15.35 19.06
C ILE A 86 -11.13 -16.67 19.65
N LYS A 87 -11.14 -17.75 18.86
CA LYS A 87 -10.61 -19.06 19.31
C LYS A 87 -9.14 -18.98 19.68
N LYS A 88 -8.30 -18.30 18.89
CA LYS A 88 -6.88 -18.11 19.21
C LYS A 88 -6.68 -17.35 20.51
N ILE A 89 -7.41 -16.24 20.71
CA ILE A 89 -7.37 -15.47 21.96
C ILE A 89 -7.74 -16.36 23.14
N GLN A 90 -8.83 -17.12 23.04
CA GLN A 90 -9.28 -18.02 24.10
C GLN A 90 -8.27 -19.13 24.40
N GLN A 91 -7.66 -19.72 23.36
CA GLN A 91 -6.64 -20.75 23.52
C GLN A 91 -5.42 -20.20 24.27
N THR A 92 -4.85 -19.07 23.81
CA THR A 92 -3.70 -18.44 24.45
C THR A 92 -4.01 -18.03 25.89
N ALA A 93 -5.20 -17.51 26.17
CA ALA A 93 -5.62 -17.20 27.53
C ALA A 93 -5.74 -18.45 28.42
N ASN A 94 -6.23 -19.57 27.88
CA ASN A 94 -6.33 -20.83 28.62
C ASN A 94 -4.96 -21.45 28.90
N GLU A 95 -4.03 -21.40 27.95
CA GLU A 95 -2.64 -21.83 28.16
C GLU A 95 -1.98 -21.03 29.29
N ALA A 96 -2.17 -19.70 29.31
CA ALA A 96 -1.67 -18.86 30.39
C ALA A 96 -2.32 -19.20 31.75
N ARG A 97 -3.63 -19.45 31.80
CA ARG A 97 -4.32 -19.89 33.03
C ARG A 97 -3.78 -21.21 33.55
N GLN A 98 -3.56 -22.19 32.67
CA GLN A 98 -3.00 -23.50 33.06
C GLN A 98 -1.61 -23.37 33.68
N GLN A 99 -0.76 -22.49 33.16
CA GLN A 99 0.56 -22.22 33.76
C GLN A 99 0.44 -21.67 35.19
N ILE A 100 -0.54 -20.79 35.44
CA ILE A 100 -0.82 -20.25 36.78
C ILE A 100 -1.39 -21.33 37.71
N GLU A 101 -2.27 -22.20 37.22
CA GLU A 101 -2.83 -23.29 38.03
C GLU A 101 -1.76 -24.28 38.49
N ILE A 102 -0.80 -24.62 37.62
CA ILE A 102 0.36 -25.44 37.98
C ILE A 102 1.17 -24.78 39.09
N LEU A 103 1.42 -23.47 38.99
CA LEU A 103 2.14 -22.69 40.00
C LEU A 103 1.45 -22.72 41.38
N ILE A 104 0.14 -22.44 41.40
CA ILE A 104 -0.65 -22.44 42.64
C ILE A 104 -0.70 -23.85 43.25
N GLY A 105 -0.88 -24.88 42.41
CA GLY A 105 -0.90 -26.27 42.85
C GLY A 105 0.41 -26.71 43.48
N SER A 106 1.55 -26.31 42.90
CA SER A 106 2.89 -26.63 43.43
C SER A 106 3.18 -25.92 44.75
N GLN A 107 2.75 -24.65 44.92
CA GLN A 107 2.85 -23.95 46.20
C GLN A 107 2.06 -24.64 47.32
N LYS A 108 0.83 -25.07 47.02
CA LYS A 108 -0.01 -25.78 48.00
C LYS A 108 0.62 -27.11 48.43
N LYS A 109 1.12 -27.91 47.48
CA LYS A 109 1.82 -29.17 47.78
C LYS A 109 3.08 -28.95 48.63
N MET A 110 3.82 -27.85 48.38
CA MET A 110 4.99 -27.48 49.17
C MET A 110 4.62 -27.12 50.63
N HIS A 111 3.53 -26.38 50.81
CA HIS A 111 2.98 -26.09 52.14
C HIS A 111 2.54 -27.37 52.86
N ASP A 112 1.80 -28.25 52.19
CA ASP A 112 1.32 -29.51 52.78
C ASP A 112 2.48 -30.42 53.21
N LEU A 113 3.54 -30.50 52.40
CA LEU A 113 4.76 -31.23 52.74
C LEU A 113 5.47 -30.62 53.96
N THR A 114 5.50 -29.29 54.06
CA THR A 114 6.10 -28.58 55.20
C THR A 114 5.37 -28.91 56.50
N GLU A 115 4.04 -28.92 56.49
CA GLU A 115 3.24 -29.29 57.66
C GLU A 115 3.41 -30.77 58.05
N GLN A 116 3.46 -31.68 57.07
CA GLN A 116 3.71 -33.11 57.34
C GLN A 116 5.08 -33.33 58.00
N LEU A 117 6.14 -32.73 57.44
CA LEU A 117 7.49 -32.84 57.98
C LEU A 117 7.58 -32.23 59.39
N ARG A 118 6.92 -31.09 59.62
CA ARG A 118 6.89 -30.43 60.92
C ARG A 118 6.19 -31.30 61.96
N LYS A 119 5.03 -31.87 61.60
CA LYS A 119 4.26 -32.75 62.47
C LYS A 119 5.04 -34.02 62.82
N ALA A 120 5.57 -34.73 61.82
CA ALA A 120 6.36 -35.95 62.04
C ALA A 120 7.58 -35.71 62.94
N ARG A 121 8.21 -34.53 62.83
CA ARG A 121 9.34 -34.15 63.69
C ARG A 121 8.92 -33.82 65.13
N VAL A 122 7.74 -33.25 65.33
CA VAL A 122 7.20 -32.96 66.67
C VAL A 122 6.71 -34.22 67.36
N ASP A 123 6.04 -35.08 66.60
CA ASP A 123 5.44 -36.32 67.09
C ASP A 123 6.48 -37.46 67.20
N ASP A 124 7.68 -37.28 66.62
CA ASP A 124 8.76 -38.27 66.50
C ASP A 124 8.30 -39.61 65.88
N ASP A 125 7.32 -39.51 64.97
CA ASP A 125 6.57 -40.63 64.40
C ASP A 125 6.80 -40.70 62.88
N PHE A 126 7.98 -41.18 62.49
CA PHE A 126 8.33 -41.42 61.10
C PHE A 126 9.11 -42.72 60.93
N ILE A 127 8.87 -43.39 59.80
CA ILE A 127 9.61 -44.60 59.40
C ILE A 127 10.29 -44.42 58.05
N GLU A 128 11.13 -45.35 57.65
CA GLU A 128 11.94 -45.26 56.43
C GLU A 128 11.11 -45.13 55.15
N THR A 129 9.86 -45.62 55.14
CA THR A 129 8.94 -45.44 54.03
C THR A 129 8.44 -44.00 53.91
N ASP A 130 8.21 -43.31 55.04
CA ASP A 130 7.77 -41.91 55.04
C ASP A 130 8.90 -41.00 54.55
N LEU A 131 10.13 -41.26 55.01
CA LEU A 131 11.32 -40.55 54.54
C LEU A 131 11.52 -40.70 53.03
N ARG A 132 11.31 -41.89 52.49
CA ARG A 132 11.38 -42.14 51.05
C ARG A 132 10.28 -41.41 50.29
N MET A 133 9.04 -41.47 50.78
CA MET A 133 7.91 -40.78 50.18
C MET A 133 8.13 -39.25 50.14
N TRP A 134 8.56 -38.64 51.24
CA TRP A 134 8.83 -37.20 51.28
C TRP A 134 10.01 -36.79 50.40
N THR A 135 11.03 -37.64 50.28
CA THR A 135 12.16 -37.42 49.36
C THR A 135 11.68 -37.41 47.90
N ASP A 136 10.83 -38.38 47.53
CA ASP A 136 10.25 -38.45 46.18
C ASP A 136 9.32 -37.26 45.89
N MET A 137 8.55 -36.80 46.89
CA MET A 137 7.73 -35.60 46.77
C MET A 137 8.57 -34.33 46.60
N LEU A 138 9.69 -34.22 47.33
CA LEU A 138 10.63 -33.11 47.21
C LEU A 138 11.29 -33.05 45.84
N GLU A 139 11.77 -34.17 45.31
CA GLU A 139 12.39 -34.21 43.97
C GLU A 139 11.37 -33.88 42.87
N LYS A 140 10.12 -34.34 42.99
CA LYS A 140 9.04 -33.93 42.08
C LYS A 140 8.76 -32.43 42.14
N LEU A 141 8.61 -31.87 43.34
CA LEU A 141 8.38 -30.43 43.51
C LEU A 141 9.55 -29.60 42.99
N LYS A 142 10.79 -30.06 43.20
CA LYS A 142 12.00 -29.41 42.70
C LYS A 142 12.01 -29.35 41.18
N HIS A 143 11.66 -30.45 40.50
CA HIS A 143 11.51 -30.49 39.05
C HIS A 143 10.41 -29.55 38.55
N ASP A 144 9.25 -29.54 39.19
CA ASP A 144 8.12 -28.68 38.84
C ASP A 144 8.47 -27.18 39.01
N PHE A 145 9.25 -26.82 40.04
CA PHE A 145 9.71 -25.45 40.29
C PHE A 145 10.86 -25.01 39.36
N THR A 146 11.80 -25.89 38.99
CA THR A 146 12.88 -25.52 38.06
C THR A 146 12.38 -25.19 36.65
N ASN A 147 11.18 -25.67 36.29
CA ASN A 147 10.55 -25.37 35.01
C ASN A 147 9.76 -24.06 35.00
N VAL A 148 9.52 -23.44 36.17
CA VAL A 148 8.73 -22.21 36.26
C VAL A 148 9.55 -21.12 36.95
N SER A 149 10.22 -20.30 36.14
CA SER A 149 11.06 -19.19 36.59
C SER A 149 10.35 -18.29 37.61
N SER A 150 11.05 -18.01 38.71
CA SER A 150 10.66 -17.12 39.79
C SER A 150 10.35 -15.72 39.26
N SER A 151 9.17 -15.19 39.61
CA SER A 151 8.53 -13.95 39.13
C SER A 151 7.72 -14.09 37.83
N THR A 152 6.56 -14.74 37.93
CA THR A 152 5.55 -14.71 36.86
C THR A 152 4.95 -13.31 36.78
N ILE A 153 5.42 -12.52 35.83
CA ILE A 153 4.84 -11.22 35.47
C ILE A 153 4.00 -11.47 34.22
N ILE A 154 2.72 -11.07 34.25
CA ILE A 154 1.92 -11.01 33.02
C ILE A 154 2.38 -9.77 32.26
N SER A 155 3.08 -9.97 31.15
CA SER A 155 3.43 -8.92 30.21
C SER A 155 2.87 -9.24 28.85
N GLU A 156 2.35 -8.23 28.17
CA GLU A 156 2.01 -8.33 26.75
C GLU A 156 3.29 -8.05 25.95
N ASP A 157 3.56 -8.87 24.93
CA ASP A 157 4.61 -8.59 23.96
C ASP A 157 4.04 -7.64 22.90
N PRO A 158 4.41 -6.33 22.91
CA PRO A 158 3.84 -5.36 21.99
C PRO A 158 4.28 -5.59 20.53
N THR A 159 5.26 -6.46 20.28
CA THR A 159 5.80 -6.75 18.95
C THR A 159 5.09 -7.92 18.26
N LYS A 160 4.32 -8.72 19.00
CA LYS A 160 3.62 -9.90 18.47
C LYS A 160 2.11 -9.71 18.48
N LEU A 161 1.58 -9.32 17.32
CA LEU A 161 0.14 -9.28 17.10
C LEU A 161 -0.43 -10.70 17.06
N LEU A 162 -1.22 -11.07 18.07
CA LEU A 162 -1.92 -12.35 18.13
C LEU A 162 -3.01 -12.47 17.05
N VAL A 163 -3.63 -11.34 16.70
CA VAL A 163 -4.69 -11.24 15.70
C VAL A 163 -4.30 -10.20 14.66
N SER A 164 -4.13 -10.63 13.42
CA SER A 164 -3.82 -9.76 12.28
C SER A 164 -5.06 -8.94 11.89
N LYS A 165 -4.88 -7.64 11.62
CA LYS A 165 -5.96 -6.77 11.14
C LYS A 165 -6.48 -7.22 9.77
N ILE A 166 -7.79 -7.41 9.63
CA ILE A 166 -8.42 -7.62 8.32
C ILE A 166 -8.61 -6.30 7.58
N PHE A 167 -8.47 -6.37 6.27
CA PHE A 167 -8.74 -5.27 5.38
C PHE A 167 -9.64 -5.78 4.26
N VAL A 168 -10.77 -5.11 4.07
CA VAL A 168 -11.60 -5.34 2.88
C VAL A 168 -11.03 -4.48 1.77
N SER A 169 -10.22 -5.09 0.90
CA SER A 169 -9.85 -4.47 -0.35
C SER A 169 -10.95 -4.76 -1.36
N SER A 170 -11.61 -3.72 -1.88
CA SER A 170 -12.29 -3.84 -3.16
C SER A 170 -11.21 -4.09 -4.20
N ILE A 171 -10.96 -5.36 -4.49
CA ILE A 171 -10.34 -5.72 -5.77
C ILE A 171 -11.45 -5.45 -6.76
N VAL A 172 -11.59 -4.19 -7.19
CA VAL A 172 -12.14 -3.98 -8.53
C VAL A 172 -11.30 -4.92 -9.40
N PRO A 173 -11.87 -5.80 -10.23
CA PRO A 173 -11.14 -6.42 -11.32
C PRO A 173 -10.78 -5.31 -12.32
N GLN A 174 -9.87 -4.45 -11.87
CA GLN A 174 -9.00 -3.61 -12.62
C GLN A 174 -7.59 -4.00 -12.14
N HIS A 175 -7.20 -5.23 -12.43
CA HIS A 175 -6.09 -5.33 -13.36
C HIS A 175 -6.53 -4.60 -14.65
N LEU A 176 -6.64 -3.26 -14.60
CA LEU A 176 -6.15 -2.50 -15.71
C LEU A 176 -4.66 -2.73 -15.56
N GLU A 177 -4.19 -3.83 -16.15
CA GLU A 177 -2.82 -3.93 -16.63
C GLU A 177 -2.70 -2.78 -17.61
N LYS A 178 -2.52 -1.59 -17.03
CA LYS A 178 -1.92 -0.49 -17.70
C LYS A 178 -0.54 -1.01 -17.98
N ASP A 179 -0.37 -1.48 -19.20
CA ASP A 179 0.91 -1.79 -19.79
C ASP A 179 1.82 -0.59 -19.53
N GLU A 180 2.60 -0.72 -18.45
CA GLU A 180 3.45 0.33 -17.95
C GLU A 180 4.71 0.31 -18.78
N ARG A 181 5.12 1.49 -19.21
CA ARG A 181 6.25 1.66 -20.12
C ARG A 181 7.02 2.88 -19.68
N PHE A 182 8.31 2.90 -19.96
CA PHE A 182 9.13 4.08 -19.85
C PHE A 182 8.80 5.06 -20.99
N GLY A 183 8.70 6.32 -20.64
CA GLY A 183 8.38 7.41 -21.56
C GLY A 183 9.43 8.50 -21.50
N GLU A 184 9.17 9.53 -20.70
CA GLU A 184 10.08 10.66 -20.57
C GLU A 184 11.35 10.29 -19.78
N SER A 185 12.49 10.84 -20.19
CA SER A 185 13.77 10.65 -19.50
C SER A 185 14.57 11.96 -19.44
N PHE A 186 15.53 11.99 -18.53
CA PHE A 186 16.52 13.05 -18.38
C PHE A 186 17.90 12.42 -18.16
N GLY A 187 18.95 13.09 -18.64
CA GLY A 187 20.29 12.53 -18.67
C GLY A 187 20.44 11.46 -19.74
N THR A 188 21.49 10.65 -19.64
CA THR A 188 21.86 9.70 -20.68
C THR A 188 21.13 8.37 -20.48
N VAL A 189 19.81 8.35 -20.77
CA VAL A 189 18.97 7.14 -20.69
C VAL A 189 18.59 6.63 -22.08
N CYS A 190 18.80 5.34 -22.30
CA CYS A 190 18.28 4.62 -23.46
C CYS A 190 17.04 3.81 -23.06
N ILE A 191 15.96 3.92 -23.84
CA ILE A 191 14.74 3.12 -23.68
C ILE A 191 14.65 2.12 -24.82
N ALA A 192 14.48 0.84 -24.49
CA ALA A 192 14.41 -0.29 -25.41
C ALA A 192 13.20 -1.19 -25.10
N GLU A 193 13.05 -2.28 -25.87
CA GLU A 193 12.01 -3.29 -25.69
C GLU A 193 10.58 -2.70 -25.63
N ASN A 194 10.28 -1.83 -26.60
CA ASN A 194 8.99 -1.14 -26.70
C ASN A 194 8.60 -0.36 -25.43
N GLY A 195 9.59 0.13 -24.67
CA GLY A 195 9.37 0.88 -23.44
C GLY A 195 9.51 0.06 -22.16
N HIS A 196 9.84 -1.23 -22.23
CA HIS A 196 9.96 -2.07 -21.02
C HIS A 196 11.36 -2.07 -20.41
N LEU A 197 12.38 -1.66 -21.15
CA LEU A 197 13.75 -1.61 -20.66
C LEU A 197 14.25 -0.17 -20.70
N ALA A 198 14.71 0.34 -19.56
CA ALA A 198 15.50 1.57 -19.51
C ALA A 198 16.89 1.23 -18.98
N TYR A 199 17.93 1.78 -19.59
CA TYR A 199 19.29 1.62 -19.13
C TYR A 199 20.10 2.90 -19.28
N HIS A 200 21.06 3.05 -18.39
CA HIS A 200 22.02 4.14 -18.43
C HIS A 200 22.94 3.96 -19.63
N GLY A 201 23.00 4.98 -20.48
CA GLY A 201 23.91 5.03 -21.61
C GLY A 201 25.35 5.31 -21.18
N LEU A 202 26.19 5.70 -22.13
CA LEU A 202 27.65 5.62 -22.01
C LEU A 202 28.30 6.74 -21.19
N ASP A 203 27.60 7.84 -20.96
CA ASP A 203 28.09 8.95 -20.16
C ASP A 203 27.67 8.74 -18.70
N ALA A 204 28.56 9.07 -17.74
CA ALA A 204 28.24 8.99 -16.32
C ALA A 204 27.63 10.32 -15.85
N ASP A 205 26.31 10.47 -16.02
CA ASP A 205 25.53 11.64 -15.60
C ASP A 205 24.32 11.25 -14.73
N ASP A 206 23.61 12.23 -14.18
CA ASP A 206 22.39 11.94 -13.42
C ASP A 206 21.25 11.54 -14.37
N ALA A 207 20.97 10.24 -14.44
CA ALA A 207 19.98 9.67 -15.34
C ALA A 207 18.66 9.34 -14.64
N PHE A 208 17.55 9.86 -15.17
CA PHE A 208 16.20 9.61 -14.67
C PHE A 208 15.28 9.14 -15.79
N VAL A 209 14.38 8.22 -15.45
CA VAL A 209 13.36 7.74 -16.38
C VAL A 209 12.00 7.63 -15.69
N CYS A 210 10.96 8.08 -16.38
CA CYS A 210 9.60 8.11 -15.87
C CYS A 210 8.71 7.06 -16.55
N GLY A 211 7.76 6.52 -15.78
CA GLY A 211 6.64 5.75 -16.33
C GLY A 211 5.67 6.65 -17.11
N VAL A 212 5.07 6.11 -18.16
CA VAL A 212 4.05 6.80 -18.97
C VAL A 212 2.74 6.91 -18.20
N GLN A 213 2.44 5.94 -17.34
CA GLN A 213 1.15 5.88 -16.68
C GLN A 213 1.00 6.90 -15.56
N LYS A 214 -0.27 7.29 -15.36
CA LYS A 214 -0.71 8.24 -14.34
C LYS A 214 -1.70 7.56 -13.43
N TYR A 215 -1.39 7.55 -12.14
CA TYR A 215 -2.13 6.86 -11.10
C TYR A 215 -2.85 7.89 -10.24
N SER A 216 -4.19 7.93 -10.32
CA SER A 216 -5.01 8.96 -9.65
C SER A 216 -5.92 8.40 -8.57
N SER A 217 -6.18 7.09 -8.60
CA SER A 217 -7.13 6.37 -7.75
C SER A 217 -6.88 4.88 -7.91
N GLY A 218 -7.29 4.05 -6.95
CA GLY A 218 -7.14 2.61 -7.02
C GLY A 218 -5.80 2.10 -6.48
N LYS A 219 -5.63 0.78 -6.62
CA LYS A 219 -4.42 0.05 -6.21
C LYS A 219 -3.77 -0.59 -7.43
N TYR A 220 -2.45 -0.48 -7.52
CA TYR A 220 -1.68 -0.99 -8.63
C TYR A 220 -0.47 -1.76 -8.13
N LYS A 221 -0.14 -2.79 -8.90
CA LYS A 221 1.02 -3.64 -8.70
C LYS A 221 1.87 -3.56 -9.95
N ILE A 222 3.13 -3.15 -9.79
CA ILE A 222 4.10 -3.06 -10.86
C ILE A 222 5.28 -3.95 -10.49
N ARG A 223 5.70 -4.82 -11.41
CA ARG A 223 6.87 -5.67 -11.21
C ARG A 223 8.00 -5.20 -12.10
N PHE A 224 9.21 -5.17 -11.54
CA PHE A 224 10.39 -4.83 -12.31
C PHE A 224 11.65 -5.50 -11.76
N ILE A 225 12.62 -5.64 -12.65
CA ILE A 225 13.98 -6.06 -12.33
C ILE A 225 14.89 -4.86 -12.45
N MET A 226 15.63 -4.54 -11.40
CA MET A 226 16.71 -3.56 -11.44
C MET A 226 18.06 -4.29 -11.47
N ASN A 227 18.97 -3.87 -12.34
CA ASN A 227 20.35 -4.35 -12.38
C ASN A 227 21.29 -3.18 -12.24
N LYS A 228 22.20 -3.26 -11.28
CA LYS A 228 23.31 -2.34 -11.07
C LYS A 228 24.56 -2.93 -11.68
N LYS A 229 25.38 -2.09 -12.30
CA LYS A 229 26.71 -2.50 -12.74
C LYS A 229 27.61 -2.91 -11.57
N ASN A 230 27.54 -2.17 -10.47
CA ASN A 230 28.32 -2.45 -9.28
C ASN A 230 27.54 -2.16 -8.00
N SER A 231 27.91 -2.81 -6.90
CA SER A 231 27.21 -2.67 -5.62
C SER A 231 27.51 -1.36 -4.87
N ARG A 232 28.52 -0.59 -5.28
CA ARG A 232 28.99 0.63 -4.59
C ARG A 232 28.05 1.81 -4.78
N TYR A 233 27.43 1.93 -5.96
CA TYR A 233 26.49 3.01 -6.24
C TYR A 233 25.06 2.61 -5.91
N PHE A 234 24.13 3.57 -5.97
CA PHE A 234 22.73 3.34 -5.68
C PHE A 234 21.88 3.73 -6.88
N MET A 235 20.86 2.93 -7.16
CA MET A 235 19.73 3.32 -7.98
C MET A 235 18.56 3.73 -7.07
N ALA A 236 17.49 4.26 -7.65
CA ALA A 236 16.26 4.53 -6.90
C ALA A 236 15.02 4.17 -7.72
N PHE A 237 13.95 3.79 -7.02
CA PHE A 237 12.61 3.61 -7.58
C PHE A 237 11.61 4.37 -6.70
N ASN A 238 10.86 5.26 -7.32
CA ASN A 238 10.06 6.26 -6.62
C ASN A 238 8.74 6.51 -7.35
N ILE A 239 7.88 7.24 -6.68
CA ILE A 239 6.80 8.01 -7.28
C ILE A 239 7.13 9.50 -7.23
N VAL A 240 6.49 10.23 -8.14
CA VAL A 240 6.45 11.68 -8.13
C VAL A 240 5.08 12.17 -8.58
N SER A 241 4.70 13.36 -8.13
CA SER A 241 3.50 14.03 -8.62
C SER A 241 3.72 14.49 -10.05
N LYS A 242 2.75 14.25 -10.95
CA LYS A 242 2.79 14.76 -12.32
C LYS A 242 2.91 16.29 -12.38
N SER A 243 2.28 17.00 -11.45
CA SER A 243 2.37 18.47 -11.42
C SER A 243 3.78 18.97 -11.07
N ALA A 244 4.61 18.10 -10.50
CA ALA A 244 5.97 18.42 -10.16
C ALA A 244 6.87 18.15 -11.38
N SER A 245 7.36 19.22 -12.02
CA SER A 245 8.17 19.12 -13.25
C SER A 245 9.56 18.56 -12.94
N VAL A 246 9.72 17.23 -12.84
CA VAL A 246 11.00 16.59 -12.49
C VAL A 246 12.11 16.85 -13.53
N LEU A 247 11.73 17.11 -14.78
CA LEU A 247 12.66 17.18 -15.92
C LEU A 247 13.12 18.61 -16.28
N LYS A 248 12.70 19.64 -15.53
CA LYS A 248 13.29 20.98 -15.67
C LYS A 248 14.47 21.05 -14.71
N LYS A 249 15.63 21.51 -15.19
CA LYS A 249 16.98 21.59 -14.54
C LYS A 249 17.05 22.10 -13.09
N GLU A 250 15.94 22.51 -12.50
CA GLU A 250 15.82 22.88 -11.11
C GLU A 250 15.32 21.66 -10.32
N PHE A 251 16.23 20.99 -9.61
CA PHE A 251 15.92 19.98 -8.58
C PHE A 251 15.14 20.58 -7.38
N GLN A 252 14.25 21.55 -7.59
CA GLN A 252 13.32 22.10 -6.59
C GLN A 252 12.20 21.10 -6.24
N VAL A 253 12.10 19.97 -6.94
CA VAL A 253 11.04 18.97 -6.79
C VAL A 253 11.34 17.91 -5.70
N LYS A 254 12.39 18.09 -4.88
CA LYS A 254 12.78 17.07 -3.89
C LYS A 254 11.65 16.70 -2.93
N GLU A 255 10.76 17.65 -2.66
CA GLU A 255 9.63 17.53 -1.73
C GLU A 255 8.48 16.67 -2.26
N SER A 256 8.39 16.44 -3.58
CA SER A 256 7.31 15.63 -4.17
C SER A 256 7.75 14.20 -4.53
N ILE A 257 8.92 13.75 -4.09
CA ILE A 257 9.44 12.41 -4.42
C ILE A 257 9.33 11.49 -3.21
N TYR A 258 8.71 10.32 -3.40
CA TYR A 258 8.55 9.29 -2.39
C TYR A 258 9.02 7.94 -2.93
N GLY A 259 9.82 7.20 -2.18
CA GLY A 259 10.32 5.90 -2.62
C GLY A 259 11.58 5.47 -1.92
N TRP A 260 12.35 4.62 -2.58
CA TRP A 260 13.49 3.96 -1.99
C TRP A 260 14.72 3.98 -2.89
N TYR A 261 15.87 3.98 -2.24
CA TYR A 261 17.16 3.77 -2.84
C TYR A 261 17.64 2.34 -2.58
N THR A 262 18.44 1.80 -3.50
CA THR A 262 19.01 0.43 -3.37
C THR A 262 20.11 0.32 -2.30
N ASN A 263 20.39 1.38 -1.55
CA ASN A 263 21.25 1.36 -0.37
C ASN A 263 20.43 1.36 0.93
N ASP A 264 19.17 0.91 0.85
CA ASP A 264 18.23 0.90 1.97
C ASP A 264 18.08 2.29 2.60
N ILE A 265 17.79 3.31 1.78
CA ILE A 265 17.39 4.64 2.26
C ILE A 265 16.00 4.97 1.72
N ALA A 266 15.11 5.43 2.59
CA ALA A 266 13.77 5.88 2.21
C ALA A 266 13.79 7.39 1.95
N ARG A 267 13.05 7.80 0.93
CA ARG A 267 12.80 9.20 0.62
C ARG A 267 11.34 9.52 0.86
N CYS A 268 11.09 10.50 1.73
CA CYS A 268 9.74 10.88 2.17
C CYS A 268 9.54 12.38 1.97
N GLY A 269 9.29 12.81 0.73
CA GLY A 269 8.93 14.20 0.44
C GLY A 269 10.00 15.21 0.83
N GLY A 270 11.23 14.99 0.34
CA GLY A 270 12.38 15.87 0.55
C GLY A 270 13.33 15.38 1.64
N ASP A 271 12.79 14.71 2.65
CA ASP A 271 13.57 14.16 3.76
C ASP A 271 14.17 12.80 3.37
N LYS A 272 15.45 12.62 3.68
CA LYS A 272 16.11 11.31 3.66
C LYS A 272 16.01 10.74 5.06
N LEU A 273 15.27 9.65 5.21
CA LEU A 273 15.23 8.93 6.47
C LEU A 273 16.20 7.75 6.35
N PRO A 274 17.36 7.79 7.03
CA PRO A 274 18.18 6.60 7.17
C PRO A 274 17.34 5.55 7.90
N PHE A 275 17.39 4.30 7.43
CA PHE A 275 16.69 3.25 8.12
C PHE A 275 17.37 2.96 9.46
N ASN A 276 16.55 2.87 10.49
CA ASN A 276 16.96 2.44 11.82
C ASN A 276 16.61 0.94 11.90
N ASN A 277 17.57 0.06 11.60
CA ASN A 277 17.66 -1.37 12.00
C ASN A 277 18.77 -2.08 11.19
N ASP A 278 19.41 -3.06 11.81
CA ASP A 278 20.52 -3.92 11.31
C ASP A 278 20.19 -4.82 10.09
N LEU A 279 19.25 -4.42 9.24
CA LEU A 279 18.67 -5.28 8.20
C LEU A 279 18.73 -4.64 6.82
N HIS A 280 19.78 -5.04 6.10
CA HIS A 280 20.09 -4.65 4.72
C HIS A 280 19.27 -5.49 3.73
N ASP A 281 18.25 -4.90 3.11
CA ASP A 281 17.36 -5.59 2.18
C ASP A 281 17.90 -5.51 0.74
N MET A 282 18.45 -4.35 0.38
CA MET A 282 18.99 -4.06 -0.95
C MET A 282 20.49 -3.72 -0.94
N GLN A 283 21.04 -3.24 0.18
CA GLN A 283 22.44 -2.81 0.23
C GLN A 283 23.39 -3.98 -0.06
N GLY A 284 24.38 -3.72 -0.92
CA GLY A 284 25.40 -4.71 -1.31
C GLY A 284 25.03 -5.57 -2.52
N GLU A 285 23.77 -5.56 -2.94
CA GLU A 285 23.31 -6.33 -4.10
C GLU A 285 23.44 -5.56 -5.42
N THR A 286 23.40 -6.32 -6.52
CA THR A 286 23.43 -5.80 -7.88
C THR A 286 22.18 -6.13 -8.70
N THR A 287 21.36 -7.09 -8.28
CA THR A 287 20.12 -7.43 -9.00
C THR A 287 18.96 -7.52 -8.03
N PHE A 288 17.83 -6.92 -8.39
CA PHE A 288 16.65 -6.80 -7.54
C PHE A 288 15.41 -7.14 -8.35
N GLU A 289 14.62 -8.09 -7.87
CA GLU A 289 13.28 -8.32 -8.39
C GLU A 289 12.28 -7.77 -7.37
N ILE A 290 11.57 -6.73 -7.79
CA ILE A 290 10.72 -5.92 -6.91
C ILE A 290 9.29 -5.94 -7.43
N GLU A 291 8.37 -6.23 -6.52
CA GLU A 291 6.95 -5.93 -6.68
C GLU A 291 6.65 -4.61 -5.96
N PHE A 292 6.38 -3.56 -6.72
CA PHE A 292 6.04 -2.24 -6.24
C PHE A 292 4.53 -2.05 -6.18
N LEU A 293 4.06 -1.53 -5.05
CA LEU A 293 2.66 -1.33 -4.75
C LEU A 293 2.35 0.17 -4.67
N LEU A 294 1.35 0.59 -5.43
CA LEU A 294 0.77 1.93 -5.37
C LEU A 294 -0.66 1.82 -4.86
N ASP A 295 -0.98 2.49 -3.76
CA ASP A 295 -2.32 2.56 -3.21
C ASP A 295 -2.74 4.03 -3.16
N CYS A 296 -3.30 4.52 -4.26
CA CYS A 296 -3.69 5.93 -4.41
C CYS A 296 -4.84 6.27 -3.47
N ASP A 297 -5.75 5.32 -3.22
CA ASP A 297 -6.92 5.52 -2.36
C ASP A 297 -6.53 5.68 -0.89
N ASN A 298 -5.52 4.93 -0.44
CA ASN A 298 -5.01 5.01 0.93
C ASN A 298 -3.75 5.87 1.06
N GLN A 299 -3.31 6.51 -0.02
CA GLN A 299 -2.13 7.38 -0.07
C GLN A 299 -0.86 6.68 0.44
N LYS A 300 -0.61 5.46 -0.06
CA LYS A 300 0.52 4.64 0.35
C LYS A 300 1.28 4.11 -0.85
N ILE A 301 2.56 3.88 -0.63
CA ILE A 301 3.39 3.07 -1.51
C ILE A 301 4.07 1.97 -0.71
N GLY A 302 4.40 0.87 -1.37
CA GLY A 302 5.11 -0.24 -0.78
C GLY A 302 5.95 -0.97 -1.79
N TYR A 303 6.86 -1.80 -1.31
CA TYR A 303 7.54 -2.78 -2.15
C TYR A 303 7.66 -4.11 -1.44
N PHE A 304 7.75 -5.17 -2.24
CA PHE A 304 8.11 -6.51 -1.83
C PHE A 304 9.32 -6.96 -2.63
N ASN A 305 10.39 -7.37 -1.93
CA ASN A 305 11.61 -7.88 -2.54
C ASN A 305 11.49 -9.40 -2.67
N GLU A 306 11.47 -9.92 -3.89
CA GLU A 306 11.29 -11.35 -4.14
C GLU A 306 12.44 -12.20 -3.61
N ARG A 307 13.66 -11.65 -3.53
CA ARG A 307 14.83 -12.41 -3.07
C ARG A 307 14.81 -12.58 -1.55
N THR A 308 14.61 -11.49 -0.83
CA THR A 308 14.69 -11.47 0.64
C THR A 308 13.34 -11.76 1.30
N LYS A 309 12.25 -11.71 0.52
CA LYS A 309 10.86 -11.82 0.97
C LYS A 309 10.45 -10.73 1.97
N TYR A 310 11.19 -9.62 2.02
CA TYR A 310 10.82 -8.47 2.84
C TYR A 310 9.77 -7.61 2.15
N ARG A 311 8.88 -7.06 2.97
CA ARG A 311 7.87 -6.08 2.57
C ARG A 311 8.09 -4.79 3.32
N ARG A 312 8.05 -3.66 2.61
CA ARG A 312 8.06 -2.32 3.21
C ARG A 312 6.95 -1.46 2.66
N GLU A 313 6.50 -0.53 3.48
CA GLU A 313 5.44 0.42 3.14
C GLU A 313 5.77 1.80 3.73
N MET A 314 5.31 2.85 3.07
CA MET A 314 5.32 4.21 3.59
C MET A 314 4.04 4.95 3.21
N ASN A 315 3.64 5.90 4.06
CA ASN A 315 2.57 6.83 3.74
C ASN A 315 3.12 7.96 2.86
N VAL A 316 2.30 8.41 1.90
CA VAL A 316 2.61 9.54 1.03
C VAL A 316 1.79 10.73 1.50
N ASP A 317 2.45 11.83 1.79
CA ASP A 317 1.77 13.10 2.07
C ASP A 317 1.33 13.73 0.75
N VAL A 318 0.06 13.62 0.42
CA VAL A 318 -0.50 14.16 -0.83
C VAL A 318 -0.49 15.68 -0.90
N THR A 319 -0.24 16.39 0.21
CA THR A 319 -0.02 17.84 0.17
C THR A 319 1.34 18.18 -0.44
N LYS A 320 2.34 17.30 -0.24
CA LYS A 320 3.69 17.42 -0.81
C LYS A 320 3.84 16.70 -2.15
N CYS A 321 3.16 15.56 -2.32
CA CYS A 321 3.13 14.78 -3.56
C CYS A 321 1.68 14.54 -4.04
N PRO A 322 1.03 15.55 -4.65
CA PRO A 322 -0.34 15.44 -5.12
C PRO A 322 -0.53 14.37 -6.21
N LEU A 323 -1.71 13.78 -6.27
CA LEU A 323 -2.12 12.93 -7.39
C LEU A 323 -2.30 13.77 -8.67
N PRO A 324 -2.12 13.19 -9.89
CA PRO A 324 -1.73 11.82 -10.14
C PRO A 324 -0.24 11.56 -9.95
N TRP A 325 0.08 10.37 -9.46
CA TRP A 325 1.45 9.88 -9.37
C TRP A 325 1.94 9.27 -10.68
N GLN A 326 3.25 9.34 -10.90
CA GLN A 326 3.98 8.64 -11.96
C GLN A 326 5.19 7.93 -11.36
N LEU A 327 5.59 6.80 -11.96
CA LEU A 327 6.83 6.12 -11.58
C LEU A 327 8.05 6.97 -12.00
N LEU A 328 9.08 6.96 -11.16
CA LEU A 328 10.34 7.65 -11.38
C LEU A 328 11.49 6.75 -10.92
N PHE A 329 12.39 6.44 -11.84
CA PHE A 329 13.61 5.69 -11.56
C PHE A 329 14.83 6.58 -11.72
N TYR A 330 15.83 6.33 -10.89
CA TYR A 330 17.16 6.94 -10.96
C TYR A 330 18.20 5.86 -11.25
N LEU A 331 18.98 6.08 -12.29
CA LEU A 331 20.10 5.24 -12.72
C LEU A 331 21.38 6.04 -12.45
N TYR A 332 22.40 5.43 -11.85
CA TYR A 332 23.60 6.15 -11.44
C TYR A 332 24.81 5.84 -12.32
N ASP A 333 25.05 4.56 -12.58
CA ASP A 333 26.24 4.11 -13.32
C ASP A 333 25.87 3.63 -14.72
N VAL A 334 26.84 3.69 -15.63
CA VAL A 334 26.71 3.17 -17.00
C VAL A 334 26.28 1.70 -16.94
N GLU A 335 25.36 1.27 -17.79
CA GLU A 335 24.76 -0.08 -17.81
C GLU A 335 23.81 -0.41 -16.64
N ASP A 336 23.60 0.49 -15.66
CA ASP A 336 22.48 0.35 -14.73
C ASP A 336 21.17 0.26 -15.52
N SER A 337 20.30 -0.66 -15.18
CA SER A 337 19.07 -0.89 -15.95
C SER A 337 17.88 -1.25 -15.08
N VAL A 338 16.69 -0.90 -15.57
CA VAL A 338 15.41 -1.28 -15.01
C VAL A 338 14.57 -1.87 -16.12
N ARG A 339 14.02 -3.06 -15.88
CA ARG A 339 13.13 -3.77 -16.78
C ARG A 339 11.76 -3.93 -16.13
N LEU A 340 10.73 -3.35 -16.72
CA LEU A 340 9.33 -3.60 -16.34
C LEU A 340 8.92 -4.99 -16.81
N LEU A 341 8.31 -5.77 -15.94
CA LEU A 341 7.81 -7.11 -16.25
C LEU A 341 6.33 -7.03 -16.63
N SER A 342 5.98 -7.51 -17.83
CA SER A 342 4.59 -7.70 -18.20
C SER A 342 4.05 -9.02 -17.62
N SER A 343 2.74 -9.11 -17.43
CA SER A 343 2.08 -10.32 -16.94
C SER A 343 2.27 -11.53 -17.87
N GLU A 344 2.58 -11.32 -19.14
CA GLU A 344 2.84 -12.37 -20.13
C GLU A 344 4.20 -13.07 -19.95
N GLN A 345 5.15 -12.47 -19.24
CA GLN A 345 6.49 -13.05 -19.01
C GLN A 345 6.55 -14.02 -17.82
N LEU A 346 5.41 -14.38 -17.24
CA LEU A 346 5.28 -15.25 -16.07
C LEU A 346 4.74 -16.66 -16.38
N LEU A 347 4.67 -17.04 -17.66
CA LEU A 347 4.24 -18.37 -18.11
C LEU A 347 5.39 -19.21 -18.66
#